data_AF-A0A8J6XWM4-F1
#
_entry.id   AF-A0A8J6XWM4-F1
#
_cell.length_a   1.000
_cell.length_b   1.000
_cell.length_c   1.000
_cell.angle_alpha   90.00
_cell.angle_beta   90.00
_cell.angle_gamma   90.00
#
_symmetry.space_group_name_H-M   'P 1'
#
loop_
_entity.id
_entity.type
_entity.pdbx_description
1 polymer ?
#
loop_
_entity_poly.entity_id
_entity_poly.type
_entity_poly.pdbx_seq_one_letter_code
_entity_poly.pdbx_strand_id
1 'polypeptide(L)'
;RRATLKKFTDMVSKGEDFPLTEFGSRSSAASEAVGYGKCLMLFHMARRAVGNDEFLAAMTRFDREHRFTRASFTDIANAFTDETGGDWVPFVKEWVERTGAPQIEIHEARVEEGAPGEAPWRVMVHLRQVQEEDPFPVTVPVAVTVEGSEEPVWAEAGSCGRDCIVEVPCTTRPLRVDVDPAFDVMRRLNPLEVPPALSTIFGGDDPLYVLPSKAGDQEAAAWRQLAADWARPDEPRVVLDSEIERLPDSPTWVLGWENLFGGEIARRVIEQGVELSGQSVKLAGDSLARGDHSLVLVARAAGDPKTAVGWIAAAPVDAIPGLARKLPHYTRYSYLGFRGGEPENVAKGMWQPLSSPLVRNLSDGEMPPLELPERAPLAELPPAYDAQALGRVVAALADPALEGRGLGSEGLARATAMVEAWLTESGLETAGDQGFRQGWRWTGGDPEREMELVNLVARVPGTDPELADQPILVLAHLDHLGRGWPDVRSGNEGMIHPGADDNASGVAVLLELARTMAAEPPRPRPVV
;
A
#
# COMPACT_ATOMS: atom_id res chain seq x y z
N ARG A 1 3.04 -8.54 -3.26
CA ARG A 1 2.45 -9.90 -3.39
C ARG A 1 1.58 -10.28 -2.19
N ARG A 2 2.12 -10.55 -0.98
CA ARG A 2 1.29 -10.87 0.21
C ARG A 2 0.10 -9.92 0.42
N ALA A 3 0.34 -8.61 0.38
CA ALA A 3 -0.73 -7.60 0.51
C ALA A 3 -1.78 -7.69 -0.63
N THR A 4 -1.34 -7.97 -1.86
CA THR A 4 -2.19 -8.18 -3.04
C THR A 4 -3.10 -9.38 -2.85
N LEU A 5 -2.53 -10.53 -2.46
CA LEU A 5 -3.28 -11.77 -2.21
C LEU A 5 -4.25 -11.63 -1.04
N LYS A 6 -3.84 -10.95 0.05
CA LYS A 6 -4.72 -10.61 1.17
C LYS A 6 -5.91 -9.78 0.70
N LYS A 7 -5.65 -8.71 -0.06
CA LYS A 7 -6.71 -7.84 -0.58
C LYS A 7 -7.69 -8.61 -1.47
N PHE A 8 -7.19 -9.48 -2.36
CA PHE A 8 -8.05 -10.35 -3.16
C PHE A 8 -8.89 -11.30 -2.30
N THR A 9 -8.28 -11.89 -1.27
CA THR A 9 -8.96 -12.82 -0.35
C THR A 9 -10.07 -12.13 0.44
N ASP A 10 -9.80 -10.93 0.97
CA ASP A 10 -10.72 -10.21 1.85
C ASP A 10 -11.83 -9.47 1.07
N MET A 11 -11.53 -8.93 -0.11
CA MET A 11 -12.42 -7.98 -0.81
C MET A 11 -13.20 -8.59 -1.97
N VAL A 12 -12.84 -9.80 -2.44
CA VAL A 12 -13.49 -10.40 -3.61
C VAL A 12 -14.40 -11.52 -3.13
N SER A 13 -15.64 -11.17 -2.83
CA SER A 13 -16.73 -12.12 -2.56
C SER A 13 -17.23 -12.79 -3.85
N LYS A 14 -18.02 -13.89 -3.75
CA LYS A 14 -18.54 -14.59 -4.95
C LYS A 14 -19.38 -13.67 -5.86
N GLY A 15 -20.02 -12.62 -5.32
CA GLY A 15 -20.84 -11.68 -6.09
C GLY A 15 -20.06 -10.54 -6.76
N GLU A 16 -18.80 -10.35 -6.38
CA GLU A 16 -17.96 -9.22 -6.84
C GLU A 16 -16.75 -9.67 -7.67
N ASP A 17 -16.58 -10.98 -7.88
CA ASP A 17 -15.53 -11.57 -8.72
C ASP A 17 -15.96 -11.57 -10.20
N PHE A 18 -15.01 -11.31 -11.11
CA PHE A 18 -15.26 -11.26 -12.55
C PHE A 18 -13.98 -11.62 -13.34
N PRO A 19 -14.10 -12.09 -14.59
CA PRO A 19 -12.96 -12.35 -15.46
C PRO A 19 -12.10 -11.10 -15.70
N LEU A 20 -10.78 -11.24 -15.76
CA LEU A 20 -9.88 -10.11 -16.11
C LEU A 20 -10.18 -9.53 -17.49
N THR A 21 -10.69 -10.34 -18.42
CA THR A 21 -11.12 -9.88 -19.75
C THR A 21 -12.28 -8.88 -19.71
N GLU A 22 -13.02 -8.81 -18.61
CA GLU A 22 -14.12 -7.86 -18.40
C GLU A 22 -13.66 -6.60 -17.65
N PHE A 23 -12.42 -6.56 -17.15
CA PHE A 23 -11.90 -5.41 -16.42
C PHE A 23 -11.69 -4.19 -17.33
N GLY A 24 -12.52 -3.16 -17.17
CA GLY A 24 -12.35 -1.88 -17.86
C GLY A 24 -11.64 -0.82 -17.02
N SER A 25 -12.08 -0.63 -15.77
CA SER A 25 -11.51 0.36 -14.85
C SER A 25 -11.85 0.00 -13.40
N ARG A 26 -11.16 0.64 -12.45
CA ARG A 26 -11.44 0.50 -11.02
C ARG A 26 -12.70 1.28 -10.63
N SER A 27 -13.65 0.60 -10.01
CA SER A 27 -14.87 1.19 -9.43
C SER A 27 -15.00 0.93 -7.91
N SER A 28 -14.35 -0.11 -7.40
CA SER A 28 -14.39 -0.55 -5.99
C SER A 28 -13.07 -1.20 -5.56
N ALA A 29 -12.93 -1.49 -4.26
CA ALA A 29 -11.78 -2.24 -3.73
C ALA A 29 -11.70 -3.67 -4.30
N ALA A 30 -12.85 -4.33 -4.51
CA ALA A 30 -12.95 -5.64 -5.16
C ALA A 30 -12.46 -5.57 -6.62
N SER A 31 -12.95 -4.60 -7.40
CA SER A 31 -12.54 -4.43 -8.80
C SER A 31 -11.04 -4.14 -8.95
N GLU A 32 -10.44 -3.42 -7.99
CA GLU A 32 -9.01 -3.16 -7.95
C GLU A 32 -8.22 -4.45 -7.66
N ALA A 33 -8.72 -5.27 -6.72
CA ALA A 33 -8.10 -6.52 -6.33
C ALA A 33 -8.11 -7.55 -7.47
N VAL A 34 -9.22 -7.62 -8.22
CA VAL A 34 -9.31 -8.43 -9.44
C VAL A 34 -8.42 -7.81 -10.53
N GLY A 35 -8.78 -6.62 -11.02
CA GLY A 35 -8.17 -6.01 -12.21
C GLY A 35 -6.66 -5.79 -12.11
N TYR A 36 -6.18 -5.14 -11.04
CA TYR A 36 -4.75 -4.92 -10.85
C TYR A 36 -4.08 -6.06 -10.12
N GLY A 37 -4.71 -6.60 -9.07
CA GLY A 37 -4.09 -7.59 -8.19
C GLY A 37 -3.88 -8.95 -8.86
N LYS A 38 -4.93 -9.53 -9.45
CA LYS A 38 -4.84 -10.82 -10.15
C LYS A 38 -3.97 -10.71 -11.40
N CYS A 39 -4.07 -9.61 -12.14
CA CYS A 39 -3.24 -9.33 -13.31
C CYS A 39 -1.75 -9.24 -12.94
N LEU A 40 -1.39 -8.51 -11.87
CA LEU A 40 -0.01 -8.45 -11.37
C LEU A 40 0.53 -9.85 -11.04
N MET A 41 -0.29 -10.68 -10.38
CA MET A 41 0.13 -12.04 -10.02
C MET A 41 0.27 -12.95 -11.24
N LEU A 42 -0.57 -12.79 -12.28
CA LEU A 42 -0.42 -13.50 -13.56
C LEU A 42 0.95 -13.24 -14.19
N PHE A 43 1.33 -11.96 -14.36
CA PHE A 43 2.64 -11.60 -14.92
C PHE A 43 3.79 -12.09 -14.03
N HIS A 44 3.63 -12.02 -12.70
CA HIS A 44 4.62 -12.53 -11.76
C HIS A 44 4.81 -14.05 -11.89
N MET A 45 3.73 -14.83 -11.98
CA MET A 45 3.81 -16.28 -12.16
C MET A 45 4.44 -16.64 -13.51
N ALA A 46 4.05 -15.96 -14.59
CA ALA A 46 4.65 -16.15 -15.91
C ALA A 46 6.16 -15.88 -15.89
N ARG A 47 6.57 -14.74 -15.30
CA ARG A 47 7.98 -14.38 -15.12
C ARG A 47 8.76 -15.45 -14.36
N ARG A 48 8.21 -15.95 -13.25
CA ARG A 48 8.90 -16.98 -12.45
C ARG A 48 9.11 -18.27 -13.22
N ALA A 49 8.12 -18.65 -14.03
CA ALA A 49 8.17 -19.88 -14.80
C ALA A 49 9.15 -19.83 -15.98
N VAL A 50 9.34 -18.67 -16.63
CA VAL A 50 10.25 -18.55 -17.78
C VAL A 50 11.64 -18.01 -17.44
N GLY A 51 11.80 -17.31 -16.32
CA GLY A 51 13.04 -16.58 -16.02
C GLY A 51 12.96 -15.10 -16.40
N ASN A 52 13.93 -14.30 -15.94
CA ASN A 52 13.91 -12.86 -16.17
C ASN A 52 14.19 -12.51 -17.64
N ASP A 53 15.14 -13.19 -18.27
CA ASP A 53 15.64 -12.84 -19.60
C ASP A 53 14.59 -13.15 -20.67
N GLU A 54 14.01 -14.34 -20.59
CA GLU A 54 12.92 -14.81 -21.45
C GLU A 54 11.65 -13.98 -21.26
N PHE A 55 11.33 -13.60 -20.01
CA PHE A 55 10.21 -12.70 -19.73
C PHE A 55 10.40 -11.33 -20.40
N LEU A 56 11.60 -10.74 -20.26
CA LEU A 56 11.91 -9.45 -20.88
C LEU A 56 11.93 -9.54 -22.40
N ALA A 57 12.42 -10.63 -22.98
CA ALA A 57 12.36 -10.89 -24.41
C ALA A 57 10.91 -10.93 -24.91
N ALA A 58 10.03 -11.65 -24.21
CA ALA A 58 8.59 -11.73 -24.53
C ALA A 58 7.91 -10.36 -24.46
N MET A 59 8.18 -9.57 -23.41
CA MET A 59 7.62 -8.21 -23.29
C MET A 59 8.15 -7.26 -24.36
N THR A 60 9.44 -7.38 -24.71
CA THR A 60 10.06 -6.57 -25.77
C THR A 60 9.48 -6.92 -27.14
N ARG A 61 9.26 -8.21 -27.41
CA ARG A 61 8.58 -8.68 -28.61
C ARG A 61 7.17 -8.13 -28.70
N PHE A 62 6.38 -8.31 -27.63
CA PHE A 62 5.01 -7.81 -27.55
C PHE A 62 4.94 -6.31 -27.82
N ASP A 63 5.79 -5.50 -27.16
CA ASP A 63 5.84 -4.06 -27.40
C ASP A 63 6.19 -3.75 -28.86
N ARG A 64 7.24 -4.38 -29.41
CA ARG A 64 7.66 -4.15 -30.80
C ARG A 64 6.56 -4.46 -31.82
N GLU A 65 5.83 -5.54 -31.62
CA GLU A 65 4.82 -6.04 -32.57
C GLU A 65 3.48 -5.31 -32.47
N HIS A 66 3.13 -4.85 -31.27
CA HIS A 66 1.82 -4.23 -31.00
C HIS A 66 1.88 -2.74 -30.69
N ARG A 67 3.06 -2.10 -30.78
CA ARG A 67 3.22 -0.66 -30.53
C ARG A 67 2.22 0.16 -31.33
N PHE A 68 1.50 1.05 -30.65
CA PHE A 68 0.49 1.94 -31.25
C PHE A 68 -0.72 1.22 -31.88
N THR A 69 -0.97 -0.03 -31.48
CA THR A 69 -2.15 -0.81 -31.90
C THR A 69 -2.91 -1.35 -30.69
N ARG A 70 -4.12 -1.87 -30.91
CA ARG A 70 -4.90 -2.55 -29.87
C ARG A 70 -4.43 -4.01 -29.76
N ALA A 71 -4.12 -4.45 -28.54
CA ALA A 71 -3.70 -5.82 -28.23
C ALA A 71 -4.51 -6.41 -27.08
N SER A 72 -4.34 -7.71 -26.86
CA SER A 72 -5.07 -8.54 -25.91
C SER A 72 -4.13 -9.42 -25.06
N PHE A 73 -4.68 -10.10 -24.05
CA PHE A 73 -3.93 -11.11 -23.29
C PHE A 73 -3.45 -12.29 -24.13
N THR A 74 -4.17 -12.62 -25.21
CA THR A 74 -3.75 -13.66 -26.16
C THR A 74 -2.49 -13.24 -26.92
N ASP A 75 -2.35 -11.97 -27.28
CA ASP A 75 -1.15 -11.45 -27.95
C ASP A 75 0.07 -11.52 -27.02
N ILE A 76 -0.12 -11.23 -25.73
CA ILE A 76 0.91 -11.42 -24.71
C ILE A 76 1.29 -12.90 -24.61
N ALA A 77 0.32 -13.80 -24.53
CA ALA A 77 0.56 -15.25 -24.45
C ALA A 77 1.33 -15.76 -25.69
N ASN A 78 0.97 -15.30 -26.89
CA ASN A 78 1.68 -15.63 -28.12
C ASN A 78 3.14 -15.14 -28.08
N ALA A 79 3.40 -13.94 -27.57
CA ALA A 79 4.77 -13.45 -27.41
C ALA A 79 5.59 -14.32 -26.45
N PHE A 80 5.00 -14.83 -25.37
CA PHE A 80 5.65 -15.83 -24.52
C PHE A 80 5.90 -17.15 -25.25
N THR A 81 4.91 -17.63 -26.02
CA THR A 81 5.05 -18.86 -26.81
C THR A 81 6.19 -18.78 -27.81
N ASP A 82 6.29 -17.67 -28.53
CA ASP A 82 7.32 -17.44 -29.53
C ASP A 82 8.73 -17.36 -28.94
N GLU A 83 8.90 -16.78 -27.75
CA GLU A 83 10.22 -16.61 -27.11
C GLU A 83 10.65 -17.83 -26.29
N THR A 84 9.71 -18.61 -25.76
CA THR A 84 10.03 -19.70 -24.81
C THR A 84 9.76 -21.11 -25.35
N GLY A 85 9.07 -21.25 -26.48
CA GLY A 85 8.79 -22.53 -27.14
C GLY A 85 7.68 -23.37 -26.50
N GLY A 86 7.01 -22.90 -25.43
CA GLY A 86 5.84 -23.54 -24.81
C GLY A 86 4.51 -22.91 -25.23
N ASP A 87 3.39 -23.64 -25.15
CA ASP A 87 2.06 -23.06 -25.42
C ASP A 87 1.51 -22.37 -24.15
N TRP A 88 1.56 -21.03 -24.14
CA TRP A 88 1.16 -20.19 -23.01
C TRP A 88 -0.31 -19.78 -23.07
N VAL A 89 -0.96 -19.94 -24.24
CA VAL A 89 -2.34 -19.51 -24.44
C VAL A 89 -3.30 -20.20 -23.46
N PRO A 90 -3.24 -21.54 -23.26
CA PRO A 90 -4.09 -22.21 -22.28
C PRO A 90 -3.89 -21.67 -20.85
N PHE A 91 -2.64 -21.49 -20.42
CA PHE A 91 -2.34 -20.98 -19.09
C PHE A 91 -2.91 -19.57 -18.88
N VAL A 92 -2.63 -18.65 -19.80
CA VAL A 92 -3.12 -17.26 -19.69
C VAL A 92 -4.65 -17.24 -19.71
N LYS A 93 -5.28 -18.03 -20.57
CA LYS A 93 -6.73 -18.13 -20.68
C LYS A 93 -7.40 -18.53 -19.36
N GLU A 94 -6.87 -19.56 -18.69
CA GLU A 94 -7.37 -20.03 -17.39
C GLU A 94 -7.37 -18.91 -16.33
N TRP A 95 -6.36 -18.03 -16.36
CA TRP A 95 -6.25 -16.94 -15.40
C TRP A 95 -7.04 -15.69 -15.76
N VAL A 96 -7.27 -15.41 -17.05
CA VAL A 96 -7.94 -14.18 -17.48
C VAL A 96 -9.44 -14.34 -17.71
N GLU A 97 -9.91 -15.55 -18.03
CA GLU A 97 -11.33 -15.80 -18.33
C GLU A 97 -12.11 -16.39 -17.14
N ARG A 98 -11.43 -17.00 -16.15
CA ARG A 98 -12.09 -17.60 -14.98
C ARG A 98 -12.13 -16.64 -13.80
N THR A 99 -13.24 -16.67 -13.06
CA THR A 99 -13.35 -16.05 -11.73
C THR A 99 -12.67 -16.91 -10.67
N GLY A 100 -12.38 -16.33 -9.51
CA GLY A 100 -11.79 -17.06 -8.39
C GLY A 100 -10.27 -17.21 -8.47
N ALA A 101 -9.75 -17.95 -7.50
CA ALA A 101 -8.35 -18.34 -7.37
C ALA A 101 -8.27 -19.59 -6.47
N PRO A 102 -7.23 -20.43 -6.61
CA PRO A 102 -7.12 -21.66 -5.86
C PRO A 102 -6.94 -21.41 -4.36
N GLN A 103 -7.37 -22.36 -3.54
CA GLN A 103 -7.05 -22.46 -2.11
C GLN A 103 -6.20 -23.70 -1.92
N ILE A 104 -4.95 -23.53 -1.48
CA ILE A 104 -3.99 -24.63 -1.38
C ILE A 104 -3.83 -25.01 0.09
N GLU A 105 -3.76 -26.30 0.38
CA GLU A 105 -3.37 -26.85 1.68
C GLU A 105 -2.29 -27.93 1.54
N ILE A 106 -1.49 -28.12 2.59
CA ILE A 106 -0.73 -29.36 2.78
C ILE A 106 -1.69 -30.40 3.32
N HIS A 107 -2.14 -31.30 2.46
CA HIS A 107 -2.95 -32.45 2.87
C HIS A 107 -2.12 -33.39 3.76
N GLU A 108 -0.86 -33.59 3.38
CA GLU A 108 0.08 -34.45 4.08
C GLU A 108 1.53 -34.03 3.79
N ALA A 109 2.41 -34.13 4.79
CA ALA A 109 3.85 -33.98 4.61
C ALA A 109 4.56 -35.08 5.42
N ARG A 110 5.48 -35.81 4.78
CA ARG A 110 6.22 -36.91 5.40
C ARG A 110 7.69 -36.83 5.03
N VAL A 111 8.54 -37.33 5.91
CA VAL A 111 9.96 -37.52 5.65
C VAL A 111 10.21 -39.01 5.45
N GLU A 112 10.82 -39.37 4.34
CA GLU A 112 11.17 -40.73 3.96
C GLU A 112 12.70 -40.87 3.83
N GLU A 113 13.21 -42.08 4.02
CA GLU A 113 14.61 -42.40 3.74
C GLU A 113 14.84 -42.44 2.22
N GLY A 114 15.94 -41.83 1.79
CA GLY A 114 16.35 -41.85 0.38
C GLY A 114 16.78 -43.23 -0.11
N ALA A 115 16.60 -43.47 -1.41
CA ALA A 115 17.08 -44.70 -2.03
C ALA A 115 18.62 -44.75 -2.03
N PRO A 116 19.24 -45.95 -2.07
CA PRO A 116 20.68 -46.09 -2.15
C PRO A 116 21.27 -45.34 -3.37
N GLY A 117 22.19 -44.41 -3.12
CA GLY A 117 22.82 -43.58 -4.16
C GLY A 117 22.16 -42.20 -4.37
N GLU A 118 21.08 -41.90 -3.65
CA GLU A 118 20.41 -40.60 -3.65
C GLU A 118 20.64 -39.84 -2.34
N ALA A 119 20.03 -38.66 -2.20
CA ALA A 119 20.06 -37.89 -0.96
C ALA A 119 19.40 -38.71 0.18
N PRO A 120 20.00 -38.79 1.38
CA PRO A 120 19.56 -39.67 2.46
C PRO A 120 18.16 -39.36 3.01
N TRP A 121 17.65 -38.15 2.78
CA TRP A 121 16.31 -37.75 3.21
C TRP A 121 15.49 -37.29 2.01
N ARG A 122 14.20 -37.58 2.04
CA ARG A 122 13.24 -37.15 1.03
C ARG A 122 12.00 -36.61 1.72
N VAL A 123 11.60 -35.38 1.42
CA VAL A 123 10.35 -34.81 1.92
C VAL A 123 9.28 -34.97 0.85
N MET A 124 8.22 -35.70 1.19
CA MET A 124 7.03 -35.90 0.36
C MET A 124 5.95 -34.94 0.83
N VAL A 125 5.55 -34.00 -0.04
CA VAL A 125 4.54 -32.98 0.26
C VAL A 125 3.33 -33.17 -0.65
N HIS A 126 2.22 -33.61 -0.07
CA HIS A 126 0.95 -33.78 -0.77
C HIS A 126 0.15 -32.49 -0.64
N LEU A 127 -0.06 -31.82 -1.77
CA LEU A 127 -0.82 -30.59 -1.87
C LEU A 127 -2.20 -30.85 -2.46
N ARG A 128 -3.19 -30.10 -1.97
CA ARG A 128 -4.57 -30.13 -2.50
C ARG A 128 -5.12 -28.73 -2.72
N GLN A 129 -5.85 -28.57 -3.83
CA GLN A 129 -6.71 -27.43 -4.09
C GLN A 129 -8.13 -27.67 -3.54
N VAL A 130 -8.49 -27.00 -2.46
CA VAL A 130 -9.70 -27.30 -1.67
C VAL A 130 -10.96 -26.55 -2.09
N GLN A 131 -10.86 -25.60 -3.02
CA GLN A 131 -12.04 -24.90 -3.54
C GLN A 131 -12.99 -25.85 -4.29
N GLU A 132 -14.29 -25.55 -4.32
CA GLU A 132 -15.30 -26.39 -4.97
C GLU A 132 -15.15 -26.39 -6.50
N GLU A 133 -14.80 -25.24 -7.07
CA GLU A 133 -14.60 -25.05 -8.51
C GLU A 133 -13.39 -25.87 -9.02
N ASP A 134 -13.31 -26.05 -10.34
CA ASP A 134 -12.21 -26.79 -10.98
C ASP A 134 -10.82 -26.26 -10.56
N PRO A 135 -9.80 -27.13 -10.48
CA PRO A 135 -8.46 -26.70 -10.08
C PRO A 135 -7.87 -25.70 -11.10
N PHE A 136 -7.08 -24.76 -10.60
CA PHE A 136 -6.28 -23.87 -11.44
C PHE A 136 -4.95 -24.53 -11.78
N PRO A 137 -4.39 -24.32 -12.98
CA PRO A 137 -3.03 -24.71 -13.27
C PRO A 137 -2.07 -23.81 -12.49
N VAL A 138 -1.38 -24.38 -11.51
CA VAL A 138 -0.37 -23.66 -10.71
C VAL A 138 0.94 -24.43 -10.64
N THR A 139 2.03 -23.66 -10.66
CA THR A 139 3.33 -24.14 -10.20
C THR A 139 3.53 -23.66 -8.77
N VAL A 140 3.69 -24.58 -7.82
CA VAL A 140 3.75 -24.25 -6.40
C VAL A 140 5.18 -24.44 -5.89
N PRO A 141 5.86 -23.37 -5.42
CA PRO A 141 7.18 -23.50 -4.82
C PRO A 141 7.09 -24.07 -3.40
N VAL A 142 8.01 -24.95 -3.06
CA VAL A 142 8.15 -25.61 -1.76
C VAL A 142 9.57 -25.37 -1.26
N ALA A 143 9.69 -24.89 -0.04
CA ALA A 143 10.96 -24.68 0.66
C ALA A 143 11.06 -25.65 1.83
N VAL A 144 12.17 -26.35 1.96
CA VAL A 144 12.47 -27.22 3.10
C VAL A 144 13.68 -26.65 3.85
N THR A 145 13.45 -26.22 5.09
CA THR A 145 14.54 -25.86 6.00
C THR A 145 15.18 -27.13 6.53
N VAL A 146 16.50 -27.19 6.46
CA VAL A 146 17.30 -28.34 6.86
C VAL A 146 18.27 -27.98 7.98
N GLU A 147 18.69 -28.98 8.77
CA GLU A 147 19.59 -28.80 9.89
C GLU A 147 20.95 -28.21 9.46
N GLY A 148 21.40 -27.18 10.18
CA GLY A 148 22.71 -26.55 9.99
C GLY A 148 22.85 -25.70 8.72
N SER A 149 21.76 -25.40 8.00
CA SER A 149 21.75 -24.52 6.83
C SER A 149 20.89 -23.28 7.07
N GLU A 150 21.40 -22.11 6.66
CA GLU A 150 20.62 -20.87 6.62
C GLU A 150 19.70 -20.82 5.38
N GLU A 151 20.11 -21.46 4.28
CA GLU A 151 19.31 -21.52 3.05
C GLU A 151 18.44 -22.78 3.00
N PRO A 152 17.14 -22.65 2.63
CA PRO A 152 16.27 -23.79 2.44
C PRO A 152 16.53 -24.47 1.09
N VAL A 153 16.23 -25.77 1.03
CA VAL A 153 16.19 -26.54 -0.22
C VAL A 153 14.88 -26.24 -0.93
N TRP A 154 14.96 -25.80 -2.18
CA TRP A 154 13.78 -25.45 -2.99
C TRP A 154 13.42 -26.55 -3.99
N ALA A 155 12.12 -26.78 -4.13
CA ALA A 155 11.52 -27.56 -5.22
C ALA A 155 10.27 -26.84 -5.72
N GLU A 156 9.82 -27.17 -6.92
CA GLU A 156 8.54 -26.69 -7.44
C GLU A 156 7.70 -27.88 -7.92
N ALA A 157 6.40 -27.84 -7.65
CA ALA A 157 5.46 -28.75 -8.28
C ALA A 157 4.81 -28.07 -9.47
N GLY A 158 5.23 -28.45 -10.68
CA GLY A 158 4.65 -27.96 -11.92
C GLY A 158 3.29 -28.61 -12.21
N SER A 159 2.38 -27.84 -12.81
CA SER A 159 1.07 -28.32 -13.28
C SER A 159 0.21 -29.00 -12.22
N CYS A 160 0.25 -28.50 -10.98
CA CYS A 160 -0.61 -29.02 -9.91
C CYS A 160 -2.09 -28.82 -10.27
N GLY A 161 -2.80 -29.94 -10.45
CA GLY A 161 -4.25 -29.98 -10.58
C GLY A 161 -4.93 -29.97 -9.21
N ARG A 162 -5.98 -30.80 -9.04
CA ARG A 162 -6.69 -30.92 -7.75
C ARG A 162 -5.77 -31.39 -6.63
N ASP A 163 -4.92 -32.36 -6.93
CA ASP A 163 -3.95 -32.96 -6.03
C ASP A 163 -2.60 -33.03 -6.76
N CYS A 164 -1.51 -32.81 -6.04
CA CYS A 164 -0.16 -33.05 -6.55
C CYS A 164 0.80 -33.41 -5.42
N ILE A 165 1.92 -34.04 -5.78
CA ILE A 165 2.95 -34.45 -4.83
C ILE A 165 4.24 -33.72 -5.23
N VAL A 166 4.88 -33.08 -4.26
CA VAL A 166 6.19 -32.47 -4.39
C VAL A 166 7.20 -33.32 -3.65
N GLU A 167 8.25 -33.74 -4.35
CA GLU A 167 9.36 -34.46 -3.76
C GLU A 167 10.54 -33.50 -3.60
N VAL A 168 11.06 -33.39 -2.37
CA VAL A 168 12.22 -32.54 -2.06
C VAL A 168 13.37 -33.40 -1.53
N PRO A 169 14.37 -33.75 -2.36
CA PRO A 169 15.54 -34.49 -1.90
C PRO A 169 16.42 -33.60 -1.02
N CYS A 170 16.81 -34.09 0.16
CA CYS A 170 17.59 -33.33 1.15
C CYS A 170 18.84 -34.11 1.57
N THR A 171 20.01 -33.48 1.46
CA THR A 171 21.30 -34.08 1.88
C THR A 171 21.50 -34.04 3.39
N THR A 172 20.78 -33.16 4.07
CA THR A 172 20.78 -32.97 5.53
C THR A 172 19.36 -33.15 6.06
N ARG A 173 19.24 -33.35 7.38
CA ARG A 173 17.96 -33.67 8.02
C ARG A 173 16.96 -32.52 7.84
N PRO A 174 15.77 -32.77 7.26
CA PRO A 174 14.73 -31.75 7.12
C PRO A 174 14.07 -31.46 8.48
N LEU A 175 13.80 -30.17 8.74
CA LEU A 175 13.25 -29.69 10.01
C LEU A 175 11.86 -29.06 9.84
N ARG A 176 11.62 -28.41 8.70
CA ARG A 176 10.40 -27.65 8.42
C ARG A 176 10.15 -27.62 6.92
N VAL A 177 8.89 -27.60 6.53
CA VAL A 177 8.48 -27.36 5.14
C VAL A 177 7.49 -26.20 5.06
N ASP A 178 7.68 -25.35 4.07
CA ASP A 178 6.85 -24.21 3.74
C ASP A 178 6.44 -24.27 2.27
N VAL A 179 5.14 -24.10 2.02
CA VAL A 179 4.57 -24.06 0.67
C VAL A 179 4.23 -22.61 0.34
N ASP A 180 4.73 -22.12 -0.79
CA ASP A 180 4.58 -20.74 -1.22
C ASP A 180 4.96 -19.65 -0.18
N PRO A 181 6.11 -19.78 0.53
CA PRO A 181 6.46 -18.85 1.61
C PRO A 181 6.69 -17.40 1.14
N ALA A 182 7.03 -17.21 -0.13
CA ALA A 182 7.27 -15.90 -0.73
C ALA A 182 6.02 -15.30 -1.42
N PHE A 183 4.86 -15.93 -1.28
CA PHE A 183 3.56 -15.51 -1.85
C PHE A 183 3.65 -15.30 -3.36
N ASP A 184 4.23 -16.27 -4.07
CA ASP A 184 4.48 -16.23 -5.50
C ASP A 184 3.31 -16.80 -6.33
N VAL A 185 2.39 -17.54 -5.72
CA VAL A 185 1.24 -18.12 -6.41
C VAL A 185 0.00 -17.24 -6.25
N MET A 186 -0.73 -16.98 -7.34
CA MET A 186 -2.06 -16.37 -7.25
C MET A 186 -3.02 -17.36 -6.58
N ARG A 187 -3.43 -17.07 -5.35
CA ARG A 187 -4.31 -17.93 -4.55
C ARG A 187 -5.11 -17.12 -3.53
N ARG A 188 -6.22 -17.70 -3.07
CA ARG A 188 -6.89 -17.22 -1.86
C ARG A 188 -6.10 -17.72 -0.66
N LEU A 189 -5.77 -16.80 0.25
CA LEU A 189 -5.01 -17.11 1.45
C LEU A 189 -5.95 -17.75 2.47
N ASN A 190 -5.49 -18.81 3.13
CA ASN A 190 -6.20 -19.29 4.30
C ASN A 190 -6.09 -18.22 5.39
N PRO A 191 -7.16 -17.97 6.17
CA PRO A 191 -7.14 -16.94 7.19
C PRO A 191 -5.96 -17.07 8.16
N LEU A 192 -5.49 -18.27 8.48
CA LEU A 192 -4.37 -18.46 9.41
C LEU A 192 -3.04 -17.94 8.85
N GLU A 193 -2.86 -17.95 7.53
CA GLU A 193 -1.63 -17.47 6.86
C GLU A 193 -1.44 -15.96 6.94
N VAL A 194 -2.51 -15.23 7.26
CA VAL A 194 -2.49 -13.77 7.28
C VAL A 194 -3.07 -13.28 8.60
N PRO A 195 -2.38 -12.39 9.32
CA PRO A 195 -2.94 -11.79 10.52
C PRO A 195 -4.28 -11.09 10.23
N PRO A 196 -5.21 -11.06 11.20
CA PRO A 196 -6.41 -10.25 11.06
C PRO A 196 -6.00 -8.78 10.98
N ALA A 197 -6.64 -8.02 10.08
CA ALA A 197 -6.37 -6.61 9.85
C ALA A 197 -7.68 -5.84 9.69
N LEU A 198 -7.63 -4.52 9.64
CA LEU A 198 -8.80 -3.68 9.42
C LEU A 198 -9.60 -4.11 8.18
N SER A 199 -8.92 -4.52 7.10
CA SER A 199 -9.55 -5.07 5.89
C SER A 199 -10.41 -6.31 6.16
N THR A 200 -10.04 -7.14 7.13
CA THR A 200 -10.77 -8.36 7.48
C THR A 200 -12.13 -8.04 8.11
N ILE A 201 -12.23 -6.95 8.88
CA ILE A 201 -13.51 -6.53 9.44
C ILE A 201 -14.32 -5.73 8.40
N PHE A 202 -13.67 -4.80 7.70
CA PHE A 202 -14.35 -3.97 6.69
C PHE A 202 -14.87 -4.76 5.48
N GLY A 203 -14.24 -5.89 5.15
CA GLY A 203 -14.74 -6.81 4.13
C GLY A 203 -15.79 -7.81 4.63
N GLY A 204 -16.15 -7.77 5.91
CA GLY A 204 -17.19 -8.60 6.48
C GLY A 204 -18.58 -8.00 6.27
N ASP A 205 -19.56 -8.85 5.96
CA ASP A 205 -20.95 -8.42 5.80
C ASP A 205 -21.61 -8.09 7.14
N ASP A 206 -22.41 -7.02 7.17
CA ASP A 206 -23.31 -6.64 8.27
C ASP A 206 -22.66 -6.64 9.69
N PRO A 207 -21.63 -5.81 9.93
CA PRO A 207 -20.91 -5.80 11.20
C PRO A 207 -21.77 -5.31 12.38
N LEU A 208 -21.57 -5.93 13.55
CA LEU A 208 -22.17 -5.48 14.81
C LEU A 208 -21.30 -4.39 15.46
N TYR A 209 -21.90 -3.30 15.92
CA TYR A 209 -21.25 -2.24 16.68
C TYR A 209 -21.67 -2.30 18.15
N VAL A 210 -20.71 -2.58 19.04
CA VAL A 210 -20.92 -2.71 20.49
C VAL A 210 -20.44 -1.43 21.16
N LEU A 211 -21.37 -0.64 21.67
CA LEU A 211 -21.12 0.63 22.34
C LEU A 211 -20.94 0.44 23.84
N PRO A 212 -20.16 1.29 24.52
CA PRO A 212 -19.96 1.19 25.95
C PRO A 212 -21.20 1.71 26.70
N SER A 213 -21.83 0.88 27.54
CA SER A 213 -23.03 1.25 28.30
C SER A 213 -22.80 2.41 29.30
N LYS A 214 -21.54 2.68 29.65
CA LYS A 214 -21.12 3.74 30.57
C LYS A 214 -20.61 5.01 29.90
N ALA A 215 -20.65 5.11 28.56
CA ALA A 215 -20.27 6.35 27.88
C ALA A 215 -21.20 7.50 28.26
N GLY A 216 -20.63 8.71 28.36
CA GLY A 216 -21.43 9.94 28.42
C GLY A 216 -22.14 10.21 27.09
N ASP A 217 -23.18 11.05 27.11
CA ASP A 217 -24.04 11.32 25.95
C ASP A 217 -23.26 11.75 24.70
N GLN A 218 -22.23 12.59 24.87
CA GLN A 218 -21.39 13.07 23.77
C GLN A 218 -20.58 11.94 23.12
N GLU A 219 -19.98 11.06 23.92
CA GLU A 219 -19.21 9.92 23.41
C GLU A 219 -20.13 8.90 22.73
N ALA A 220 -21.27 8.59 23.36
CA ALA A 220 -22.25 7.67 22.79
C ALA A 220 -22.80 8.19 21.45
N ALA A 221 -23.05 9.50 21.33
CA ALA A 221 -23.46 10.12 20.07
C ALA A 221 -22.37 10.01 18.99
N ALA A 222 -21.11 10.27 19.35
CA ALA A 222 -19.99 10.17 18.42
C ALA A 222 -19.79 8.73 17.90
N TRP A 223 -19.91 7.71 18.77
CA TRP A 223 -19.82 6.31 18.35
C TRP A 223 -20.98 5.87 17.45
N ARG A 224 -22.20 6.31 17.75
CA ARG A 224 -23.36 6.05 16.86
C ARG A 224 -23.17 6.67 15.49
N GLN A 225 -22.63 7.90 15.43
CA GLN A 225 -22.35 8.56 14.16
C GLN A 225 -21.28 7.80 13.35
N LEU A 226 -20.20 7.36 14.00
CA LEU A 226 -19.18 6.54 13.35
C LEU A 226 -19.77 5.25 12.77
N ALA A 227 -20.60 4.53 13.55
CA ALA A 227 -21.26 3.31 13.09
C ALA A 227 -22.16 3.59 11.86
N ALA A 228 -22.95 4.67 11.93
CA ALA A 228 -23.82 5.09 10.83
C ALA A 228 -23.07 5.51 9.56
N ASP A 229 -21.89 6.13 9.70
CA ASP A 229 -21.07 6.52 8.54
C ASP A 229 -20.44 5.32 7.83
N TRP A 230 -20.11 4.25 8.57
CA TRP A 230 -19.50 3.05 8.02
C TRP A 230 -20.51 2.03 7.49
N ALA A 231 -21.73 1.98 8.02
CA ALA A 231 -22.76 1.04 7.57
C ALA A 231 -23.46 1.44 6.27
N ARG A 232 -23.22 2.66 5.74
CA ARG A 232 -23.98 3.18 4.59
C ARG A 232 -23.86 2.26 3.36
N PRO A 233 -24.97 2.03 2.62
CA PRO A 233 -26.27 2.70 2.75
C PRO A 233 -27.21 2.12 3.82
N ASP A 234 -26.83 1.03 4.47
CA ASP A 234 -27.65 0.30 5.43
C ASP A 234 -27.64 0.95 6.83
N GLU A 235 -28.60 0.56 7.68
CA GLU A 235 -28.61 0.96 9.09
C GLU A 235 -27.64 0.10 9.90
N PRO A 236 -26.81 0.71 10.78
CA PRO A 236 -25.86 -0.05 11.57
C PRO A 236 -26.57 -0.90 12.63
N ARG A 237 -26.16 -2.18 12.76
CA ARG A 237 -26.54 -3.00 13.91
C ARG A 237 -25.78 -2.55 15.15
N VAL A 238 -26.48 -1.93 16.08
CA VAL A 238 -25.89 -1.34 17.29
C VAL A 238 -26.48 -2.00 18.55
N VAL A 239 -25.62 -2.37 19.49
CA VAL A 239 -26.00 -2.83 20.85
C VAL A 239 -25.09 -2.17 21.89
N LEU A 240 -25.55 -2.07 23.13
CA LEU A 240 -24.70 -1.76 24.27
C LEU A 240 -23.97 -3.01 24.75
N ASP A 241 -22.76 -2.83 25.29
CA ASP A 241 -21.98 -3.91 25.89
C ASP A 241 -22.70 -4.62 27.05
N SER A 242 -23.63 -3.96 27.73
CA SER A 242 -24.46 -4.54 28.78
C SER A 242 -25.62 -5.41 28.27
N GLU A 243 -25.93 -5.35 26.96
CA GLU A 243 -27.04 -6.10 26.35
C GLU A 243 -26.62 -7.47 25.82
N ILE A 244 -25.32 -7.75 25.78
CA ILE A 244 -24.75 -9.02 25.30
C ILE A 244 -23.86 -9.65 26.37
N GLU A 245 -23.91 -10.98 26.48
CA GLU A 245 -23.07 -11.71 27.45
C GLU A 245 -21.69 -12.06 26.88
N ARG A 246 -21.58 -12.19 25.56
CA ARG A 246 -20.35 -12.54 24.83
C ARG A 246 -20.35 -11.93 23.44
N LEU A 247 -19.16 -11.68 22.90
CA LEU A 247 -19.00 -11.28 21.50
C LEU A 247 -19.48 -12.38 20.54
N PRO A 248 -20.18 -12.04 19.44
CA PRO A 248 -20.59 -13.02 18.44
C PRO A 248 -19.41 -13.47 17.57
N ASP A 249 -19.64 -14.50 16.77
CA ASP A 249 -18.67 -14.99 15.78
C ASP A 249 -18.73 -14.22 14.44
N SER A 250 -19.52 -13.14 14.37
CA SER A 250 -19.66 -12.26 13.21
C SER A 250 -18.71 -11.04 13.29
N PRO A 251 -18.48 -10.33 12.17
CA PRO A 251 -17.68 -9.09 12.19
C PRO A 251 -18.23 -8.13 13.25
N THR A 252 -17.37 -7.68 14.17
CA THR A 252 -17.81 -6.86 15.32
C THR A 252 -16.82 -5.74 15.63
N TRP A 253 -17.34 -4.53 15.82
CA TRP A 253 -16.61 -3.36 16.35
C TRP A 253 -16.97 -3.12 17.81
N VAL A 254 -16.01 -3.31 18.70
CA VAL A 254 -16.06 -2.92 20.10
C VAL A 254 -15.57 -1.47 20.20
N LEU A 255 -16.40 -0.57 20.72
CA LEU A 255 -16.12 0.87 20.72
C LEU A 255 -15.94 1.42 22.14
N GLY A 256 -14.95 2.29 22.34
CA GLY A 256 -14.68 3.00 23.59
C GLY A 256 -13.69 2.32 24.53
N TRP A 257 -13.03 3.15 25.37
CA TRP A 257 -12.12 2.67 26.42
C TRP A 257 -12.86 1.97 27.57
N GLU A 258 -14.09 2.40 27.86
CA GLU A 258 -14.92 1.86 28.95
C GLU A 258 -15.75 0.63 28.55
N ASN A 259 -15.53 0.09 27.35
CA ASN A 259 -16.28 -1.05 26.85
C ASN A 259 -15.89 -2.34 27.60
N LEU A 260 -16.90 -3.10 28.04
CA LEU A 260 -16.69 -4.34 28.80
C LEU A 260 -15.88 -5.40 28.03
N PHE A 261 -15.89 -5.37 26.70
CA PHE A 261 -15.20 -6.37 25.86
C PHE A 261 -13.80 -5.96 25.39
N GLY A 262 -13.34 -4.73 25.63
CA GLY A 262 -12.01 -4.28 25.17
C GLY A 262 -10.87 -5.15 25.71
N GLY A 263 -10.95 -5.55 26.97
CA GLY A 263 -9.98 -6.46 27.60
C GLY A 263 -9.99 -7.88 27.03
N GLU A 264 -11.13 -8.35 26.51
CA GLU A 264 -11.20 -9.63 25.82
C GLU A 264 -10.43 -9.56 24.50
N ILE A 265 -10.60 -8.49 23.71
CA ILE A 265 -9.88 -8.29 22.45
C ILE A 265 -8.37 -8.24 22.68
N ALA A 266 -7.91 -7.49 23.69
CA ALA A 266 -6.49 -7.44 24.04
C ALA A 266 -5.93 -8.83 24.40
N ARG A 267 -6.69 -9.64 25.15
CA ARG A 267 -6.30 -11.02 25.52
C ARG A 267 -6.18 -11.93 24.30
N ARG A 268 -7.04 -11.77 23.29
CA ARG A 268 -6.99 -12.57 22.04
C ARG A 268 -5.71 -12.34 21.23
N VAL A 269 -5.00 -11.23 21.45
CA VAL A 269 -3.74 -10.89 20.78
C VAL A 269 -2.55 -10.85 21.75
N ILE A 270 -2.66 -11.47 22.92
CA ILE A 270 -1.58 -11.46 23.94
C ILE A 270 -0.29 -12.13 23.43
N GLU A 271 -0.42 -13.18 22.61
CA GLU A 271 0.71 -13.88 21.98
C GLU A 271 1.44 -13.01 20.95
N GLN A 272 0.83 -11.89 20.52
CA GLN A 272 1.46 -10.87 19.67
C GLN A 272 2.26 -9.84 20.48
N GLY A 273 2.38 -10.03 21.80
CA GLY A 273 3.09 -9.11 22.71
C GLY A 273 2.26 -7.90 23.16
N VAL A 274 0.93 -7.98 23.07
CA VAL A 274 0.03 -6.94 23.58
C VAL A 274 -0.14 -7.09 25.08
N GLU A 275 0.21 -6.03 25.83
CA GLU A 275 0.02 -5.98 27.28
C GLU A 275 -1.00 -4.88 27.62
N LEU A 276 -2.10 -5.26 28.26
CA LEU A 276 -3.10 -4.32 28.77
C LEU A 276 -2.80 -4.02 30.24
N SER A 277 -2.48 -2.77 30.54
CA SER A 277 -2.47 -2.23 31.90
C SER A 277 -3.69 -1.33 32.09
N GLY A 278 -4.13 -1.11 33.33
CA GLY A 278 -5.34 -0.32 33.60
C GLY A 278 -5.32 1.11 33.03
N GLN A 279 -4.14 1.66 32.77
CA GLN A 279 -3.91 3.04 32.29
C GLN A 279 -3.18 3.11 30.93
N SER A 280 -2.76 1.99 30.36
CA SER A 280 -2.09 1.99 29.06
C SER A 280 -2.16 0.64 28.35
N VAL A 281 -2.04 0.66 27.03
CA VAL A 281 -1.84 -0.53 26.20
C VAL A 281 -0.46 -0.47 25.59
N LYS A 282 0.33 -1.52 25.80
CA LYS A 282 1.63 -1.68 25.16
C LYS A 282 1.47 -2.45 23.86
N LEU A 283 1.98 -1.87 22.77
CA LEU A 283 1.97 -2.44 21.41
C LEU A 283 3.40 -2.49 20.88
N ALA A 284 3.95 -3.69 20.70
CA ALA A 284 5.23 -3.88 19.99
C ALA A 284 6.39 -2.96 20.44
N GLY A 285 6.41 -2.56 21.73
CA GLY A 285 7.41 -1.65 22.31
C GLY A 285 6.90 -0.24 22.64
N ASP A 286 5.82 0.22 22.00
CA ASP A 286 5.18 1.51 22.29
C ASP A 286 4.15 1.39 23.41
N SER A 287 4.00 2.43 24.23
CA SER A 287 2.98 2.49 25.29
C SER A 287 1.95 3.59 24.98
N LEU A 288 0.70 3.20 24.81
CA LEU A 288 -0.42 4.10 24.53
C LEU A 288 -1.24 4.33 25.80
N ALA A 289 -1.18 5.53 26.35
CA ALA A 289 -1.89 5.89 27.58
C ALA A 289 -3.41 6.12 27.34
N ARG A 290 -4.23 5.56 28.24
CA ARG A 290 -5.70 5.71 28.30
C ARG A 290 -6.03 7.15 28.71
N GLY A 291 -6.27 8.01 27.72
CA GLY A 291 -6.58 9.44 27.93
C GLY A 291 -5.90 10.36 26.91
N ASP A 292 -4.70 10.00 26.48
CA ASP A 292 -3.92 10.78 25.51
C ASP A 292 -3.94 10.16 24.10
N HIS A 293 -4.26 8.86 24.02
CA HIS A 293 -4.17 8.09 22.79
C HIS A 293 -5.47 7.40 22.43
N SER A 294 -5.69 7.33 21.12
CA SER A 294 -6.67 6.43 20.53
C SER A 294 -5.99 5.14 20.08
N LEU A 295 -6.61 4.02 20.41
CA LEU A 295 -6.16 2.66 20.13
C LEU A 295 -7.07 2.01 19.11
N VAL A 296 -6.47 1.28 18.17
CA VAL A 296 -7.17 0.35 17.31
C VAL A 296 -6.48 -1.00 17.37
N LEU A 297 -7.22 -2.06 17.69
CA LEU A 297 -6.76 -3.44 17.65
C LEU A 297 -7.71 -4.29 16.84
N VAL A 298 -7.17 -5.23 16.08
CA VAL A 298 -7.95 -6.23 15.36
C VAL A 298 -7.53 -7.62 15.83
N ALA A 299 -8.49 -8.43 16.27
CA ALA A 299 -8.28 -9.82 16.65
C ALA A 299 -9.17 -10.74 15.80
N ARG A 300 -8.91 -12.05 15.81
CA ARG A 300 -9.82 -13.02 15.18
C ARG A 300 -11.09 -13.18 16.02
N ALA A 301 -12.20 -13.48 15.35
CA ALA A 301 -13.39 -14.01 16.01
C ALA A 301 -13.08 -15.38 16.64
N ALA A 302 -13.80 -15.77 17.70
CA ALA A 302 -13.48 -16.97 18.47
C ALA A 302 -13.91 -18.26 17.73
N GLY A 303 -15.08 -18.26 17.10
CA GLY A 303 -15.64 -19.40 16.40
C GLY A 303 -15.32 -19.49 14.91
N ASP A 304 -14.90 -18.39 14.27
CA ASP A 304 -14.58 -18.36 12.84
C ASP A 304 -13.25 -17.64 12.57
N PRO A 305 -12.19 -18.35 12.13
CA PRO A 305 -10.90 -17.73 11.85
C PRO A 305 -10.93 -16.81 10.62
N LYS A 306 -11.96 -16.89 9.75
CA LYS A 306 -12.17 -16.00 8.60
C LYS A 306 -12.64 -14.61 9.03
N THR A 307 -13.27 -14.53 10.19
CA THR A 307 -13.89 -13.32 10.70
C THR A 307 -13.00 -12.65 11.76
N ALA A 308 -13.16 -11.34 11.93
CA ALA A 308 -12.40 -10.55 12.88
C ALA A 308 -13.30 -9.68 13.77
N VAL A 309 -12.75 -9.31 14.92
CA VAL A 309 -13.33 -8.39 15.88
C VAL A 309 -12.34 -7.24 16.10
N GLY A 310 -12.83 -6.01 16.06
CA GLY A 310 -12.04 -4.80 16.19
C GLY A 310 -12.35 -4.09 17.50
N TRP A 311 -11.34 -3.53 18.15
CA TRP A 311 -11.52 -2.63 19.28
C TRP A 311 -10.99 -1.25 18.90
N ILE A 312 -11.86 -0.24 18.95
CA ILE A 312 -11.50 1.17 18.75
C ILE A 312 -11.79 1.91 20.05
N ALA A 313 -10.74 2.38 20.71
CA ALA A 313 -10.87 3.18 21.92
C ALA A 313 -10.29 4.57 21.64
N ALA A 314 -11.10 5.62 21.66
CA ALA A 314 -10.66 6.97 21.35
C ALA A 314 -10.42 7.81 22.61
N ALA A 315 -9.34 8.57 22.60
CA ALA A 315 -9.11 9.66 23.54
C ALA A 315 -8.25 10.73 22.85
N PRO A 316 -8.63 12.02 22.90
CA PRO A 316 -9.92 12.55 23.40
C PRO A 316 -11.15 12.17 22.53
N VAL A 317 -12.37 12.40 23.03
CA VAL A 317 -13.64 12.00 22.37
C VAL A 317 -13.84 12.68 21.00
N ASP A 318 -13.35 13.91 20.86
CA ASP A 318 -13.35 14.67 19.60
C ASP A 318 -12.46 14.05 18.51
N ALA A 319 -11.61 13.06 18.83
CA ALA A 319 -10.87 12.29 17.84
C ALA A 319 -11.74 11.33 17.02
N ILE A 320 -12.92 10.93 17.53
CA ILE A 320 -13.78 9.90 16.93
C ILE A 320 -14.15 10.20 15.45
N PRO A 321 -14.62 11.41 15.08
CA PRO A 321 -14.91 11.74 13.68
C PRO A 321 -13.66 11.67 12.78
N GLY A 322 -12.51 12.09 13.31
CA GLY A 322 -11.23 11.99 12.61
C GLY A 322 -10.83 10.55 12.35
N LEU A 323 -11.02 9.65 13.32
CA LEU A 323 -10.78 8.22 13.19
C LEU A 323 -11.74 7.59 12.19
N ALA A 324 -13.04 7.92 12.25
CA ALA A 324 -14.06 7.42 11.32
C ALA A 324 -13.66 7.65 9.85
N ARG A 325 -13.12 8.84 9.55
CA ARG A 325 -12.61 9.19 8.21
C ARG A 325 -11.29 8.52 7.87
N LYS A 326 -10.36 8.39 8.83
CA LYS A 326 -9.01 7.88 8.56
C LYS A 326 -8.96 6.36 8.44
N LEU A 327 -9.61 5.60 9.33
CA LEU A 327 -9.43 4.15 9.44
C LEU A 327 -9.75 3.34 8.16
N PRO A 328 -10.73 3.70 7.32
CA PRO A 328 -10.93 3.06 6.01
C PRO A 328 -9.72 3.15 5.07
N HIS A 329 -8.79 4.08 5.31
CA HIS A 329 -7.54 4.20 4.55
C HIS A 329 -6.36 3.40 5.16
N TYR A 330 -6.53 2.81 6.35
CA TYR A 330 -5.51 2.02 7.06
C TYR A 330 -5.77 0.50 6.99
N THR A 331 -6.55 0.04 6.02
CA THR A 331 -7.07 -1.35 5.90
C THR A 331 -6.01 -2.45 6.04
N ARG A 332 -4.75 -2.20 5.68
CA ARG A 332 -3.66 -3.19 5.78
C ARG A 332 -3.16 -3.48 7.21
N TYR A 333 -3.46 -2.62 8.18
CA TYR A 333 -2.89 -2.68 9.52
C TYR A 333 -3.75 -3.49 10.49
N SER A 334 -3.10 -4.18 11.42
CA SER A 334 -3.75 -4.95 12.50
C SER A 334 -3.91 -4.15 13.78
N TYR A 335 -3.04 -3.16 13.98
CA TYR A 335 -3.13 -2.21 15.07
C TYR A 335 -2.69 -0.82 14.66
N LEU A 336 -3.26 0.17 15.33
CA LEU A 336 -2.91 1.58 15.18
C LEU A 336 -2.96 2.27 16.55
N GLY A 337 -2.10 3.27 16.70
CA GLY A 337 -2.16 4.26 17.77
C GLY A 337 -2.25 5.65 17.16
N PHE A 338 -3.12 6.49 17.72
CA PHE A 338 -3.22 7.89 17.35
C PHE A 338 -3.15 8.80 18.58
N ARG A 339 -2.77 10.06 18.38
CA ARG A 339 -2.74 11.11 19.41
C ARG A 339 -3.53 12.34 18.97
N GLY A 340 -4.20 12.99 19.92
CA GLY A 340 -4.88 14.27 19.75
C GLY A 340 -6.28 14.17 19.11
N GLY A 341 -7.03 15.28 19.17
CA GLY A 341 -8.38 15.40 18.58
C GLY A 341 -8.39 15.40 17.04
N GLU A 342 -7.27 15.80 16.42
CA GLU A 342 -6.99 15.50 15.02
C GLU A 342 -6.04 14.29 14.97
N PRO A 343 -6.55 13.05 14.86
CA PRO A 343 -5.77 11.85 15.21
C PRO A 343 -4.52 11.70 14.35
N GLU A 344 -3.36 12.05 14.90
CA GLU A 344 -2.04 11.87 14.30
C GLU A 344 -1.56 10.44 14.56
N ASN A 345 -1.10 9.72 13.54
CA ASN A 345 -0.67 8.34 13.70
C ASN A 345 0.68 8.28 14.41
N VAL A 346 0.72 7.64 15.57
CA VAL A 346 1.94 7.47 16.39
C VAL A 346 2.42 6.02 16.47
N ALA A 347 1.55 5.06 16.18
CA ALA A 347 1.89 3.64 16.11
C ALA A 347 1.09 2.96 14.99
N LYS A 348 1.71 2.00 14.32
CA LYS A 348 1.04 1.15 13.33
C LYS A 348 1.82 -0.12 13.09
N GLY A 349 1.11 -1.22 12.86
CA GLY A 349 1.76 -2.45 12.43
C GLY A 349 0.80 -3.56 12.08
N MET A 350 1.37 -4.73 11.80
CA MET A 350 0.66 -5.95 11.46
C MET A 350 1.06 -7.03 12.45
N TRP A 351 0.12 -7.89 12.83
CA TRP A 351 0.46 -9.08 13.61
C TRP A 351 1.27 -10.07 12.78
N GLN A 352 1.95 -11.00 13.46
CA GLN A 352 2.59 -12.12 12.79
C GLN A 352 1.60 -13.29 12.67
N PRO A 353 1.56 -14.01 11.54
CA PRO A 353 0.87 -15.29 11.46
C PRO A 353 1.47 -16.25 12.51
N LEU A 354 0.63 -16.83 13.36
CA LEU A 354 1.06 -17.78 14.41
C LEU A 354 1.00 -19.24 13.93
N SER A 355 0.22 -19.51 12.89
CA SER A 355 0.09 -20.84 12.29
C SER A 355 -0.26 -20.70 10.82
N SER A 356 0.04 -21.71 10.01
CA SER A 356 -0.30 -21.72 8.59
C SER A 356 -0.58 -23.15 8.14
N PRO A 357 -1.66 -23.41 7.38
CA PRO A 357 -1.90 -24.72 6.77
C PRO A 357 -0.84 -25.08 5.72
N LEU A 358 -0.03 -24.12 5.29
CA LEU A 358 1.07 -24.29 4.33
C LEU A 358 2.44 -24.39 5.00
N VAL A 359 2.48 -24.58 6.33
CA VAL A 359 3.71 -24.84 7.08
C VAL A 359 3.56 -26.11 7.90
N ARG A 360 4.58 -26.97 7.90
CA ARG A 360 4.64 -28.15 8.78
C ARG A 360 5.99 -28.24 9.47
N ASN A 361 5.95 -28.53 10.77
CA ASN A 361 7.14 -28.99 11.50
C ASN A 361 7.39 -30.44 11.09
N LEU A 362 8.60 -30.75 10.64
CA LEU A 362 9.03 -32.10 10.27
C LEU A 362 9.90 -32.74 11.36
N SER A 363 10.10 -32.03 12.48
CA SER A 363 10.88 -32.48 13.62
C SER A 363 10.05 -32.49 14.90
N ASP A 364 10.53 -33.19 15.92
CA ASP A 364 9.92 -33.22 17.25
C ASP A 364 10.27 -31.98 18.11
N GLY A 365 11.13 -31.08 17.60
CA GLY A 365 11.64 -29.90 18.31
C GLY A 365 10.87 -28.61 18.00
N GLU A 366 11.36 -27.48 18.51
CA GLU A 366 10.84 -26.16 18.14
C GLU A 366 11.06 -25.92 16.63
N MET A 367 10.07 -25.31 15.98
CA MET A 367 10.12 -25.05 14.54
C MET A 367 11.12 -23.91 14.25
N PRO A 368 12.18 -24.14 13.46
CA PRO A 368 13.14 -23.09 13.15
C PRO A 368 12.48 -21.97 12.32
N PRO A 369 12.96 -20.72 12.42
CA PRO A 369 12.48 -19.63 11.55
C PRO A 369 12.82 -19.94 10.08
N LEU A 370 12.04 -19.37 9.16
CA LEU A 370 12.35 -19.40 7.74
C LEU A 370 12.99 -18.07 7.35
N GLU A 371 14.19 -18.13 6.81
CA GLU A 371 14.84 -17.00 6.16
C GLU A 371 14.69 -17.12 4.65
N LEU A 372 14.08 -16.09 4.04
CA LEU A 372 13.92 -16.01 2.60
C LEU A 372 15.04 -15.15 2.01
N PRO A 373 15.62 -15.54 0.87
CA PRO A 373 16.65 -14.75 0.21
C PRO A 373 16.09 -13.39 -0.22
N GLU A 374 16.91 -12.34 -0.12
CA GLU A 374 16.59 -11.03 -0.69
C GLU A 374 16.44 -11.14 -2.22
N ARG A 375 15.52 -10.35 -2.80
CA ARG A 375 15.25 -10.33 -4.24
C ARG A 375 15.52 -8.96 -4.82
N ALA A 376 16.35 -8.91 -5.85
CA ALA A 376 16.54 -7.70 -6.65
C ALA A 376 15.29 -7.40 -7.50
N PRO A 377 14.97 -6.11 -7.73
CA PRO A 377 13.93 -5.72 -8.69
C PRO A 377 14.31 -6.17 -10.11
N LEU A 378 13.31 -6.41 -10.98
CA LEU A 378 13.55 -6.81 -12.38
C LEU A 378 14.28 -5.72 -13.16
N ALA A 379 13.88 -4.48 -12.90
CA ALA A 379 14.46 -3.29 -13.44
C ALA A 379 14.33 -2.19 -12.38
N GLU A 380 15.34 -1.35 -12.30
CA GLU A 380 15.24 -0.06 -11.64
C GLU A 380 14.86 0.95 -12.71
N LEU A 381 13.71 1.62 -12.53
CA LEU A 381 13.40 2.76 -13.38
C LEU A 381 14.44 3.84 -13.08
N PRO A 382 15.03 4.48 -14.09
CA PRO A 382 15.81 5.69 -13.82
C PRO A 382 14.90 6.66 -13.07
N PRO A 383 15.41 7.37 -12.07
CA PRO A 383 14.59 8.32 -11.32
C PRO A 383 14.00 9.32 -12.31
N ALA A 384 12.68 9.50 -12.26
CA ALA A 384 11.95 10.39 -13.17
C ALA A 384 12.38 11.86 -13.06
N TYR A 385 13.17 12.18 -12.03
CA TYR A 385 13.66 13.50 -11.68
C TYR A 385 15.02 13.39 -10.99
N ASP A 386 15.83 14.45 -11.08
CA ASP A 386 17.09 14.59 -10.36
C ASP A 386 16.83 15.07 -8.92
N ALA A 387 16.80 14.14 -7.98
CA ALA A 387 16.61 14.43 -6.56
C ALA A 387 17.68 15.37 -5.98
N GLN A 388 18.92 15.32 -6.50
CA GLN A 388 19.99 16.24 -6.06
C GLN A 388 19.77 17.64 -6.60
N ALA A 389 19.30 17.79 -7.84
CA ALA A 389 18.93 19.09 -8.40
C ALA A 389 17.76 19.73 -7.62
N LEU A 390 16.70 18.96 -7.34
CA LEU A 390 15.58 19.41 -6.51
C LEU A 390 16.05 19.86 -5.13
N GLY A 391 16.86 19.03 -4.46
CA GLY A 391 17.41 19.34 -3.15
C GLY A 391 18.24 20.62 -3.13
N ARG A 392 19.03 20.89 -4.18
CA ARG A 392 19.79 22.14 -4.32
C ARG A 392 18.89 23.36 -4.44
N VAL A 393 17.83 23.29 -5.25
CA VAL A 393 16.87 24.41 -5.40
C VAL A 393 16.17 24.67 -4.06
N VAL A 394 15.66 23.63 -3.41
CA VAL A 394 14.98 23.76 -2.10
C VAL A 394 15.91 24.37 -1.07
N ALA A 395 17.14 23.87 -0.95
CA ALA A 395 18.12 24.39 0.02
C ALA A 395 18.48 25.86 -0.25
N ALA A 396 18.67 26.22 -1.53
CA ALA A 396 19.03 27.57 -1.91
C ALA A 396 17.88 28.56 -1.67
N LEU A 397 16.64 28.19 -1.98
CA LEU A 397 15.48 29.04 -1.73
C LEU A 397 15.16 29.12 -0.25
N ALA A 398 15.27 28.02 0.50
CA ALA A 398 15.03 27.97 1.94
C ALA A 398 16.22 28.49 2.78
N ASP A 399 17.22 29.11 2.16
CA ASP A 399 18.33 29.69 2.90
C ASP A 399 17.83 30.82 3.83
N PRO A 400 18.20 30.81 5.13
CA PRO A 400 17.85 31.90 6.04
C PRO A 400 18.27 33.29 5.56
N ALA A 401 19.30 33.39 4.73
CA ALA A 401 19.73 34.63 4.09
C ALA A 401 18.68 35.21 3.13
N LEU A 402 17.71 34.41 2.66
CA LEU A 402 16.57 34.89 1.89
C LEU A 402 15.38 35.32 2.76
N GLU A 403 15.55 35.37 4.09
CA GLU A 403 14.62 36.02 5.03
C GLU A 403 13.18 35.48 4.93
N GLY A 404 13.03 34.22 4.52
CA GLY A 404 11.75 33.57 4.30
C GLY A 404 10.94 34.08 3.11
N ARG A 405 11.58 34.82 2.19
CA ARG A 405 11.01 35.29 0.92
C ARG A 405 9.67 36.03 1.10
N GLY A 406 9.56 36.81 2.17
CA GLY A 406 8.38 37.62 2.45
C GLY A 406 8.09 38.58 1.30
N LEU A 407 6.81 38.90 1.09
CA LEU A 407 6.37 39.84 0.05
C LEU A 407 7.23 41.12 0.11
N GLY A 408 7.74 41.55 -1.05
CA GLY A 408 8.61 42.71 -1.25
C GLY A 408 9.77 42.85 -0.26
N SER A 409 10.34 41.74 0.19
CA SER A 409 11.62 41.69 0.90
C SER A 409 12.79 41.66 -0.07
N GLU A 410 14.00 42.03 0.40
CA GLU A 410 15.23 41.81 -0.37
C GLU A 410 15.50 40.31 -0.59
N GLY A 411 15.10 39.48 0.37
CA GLY A 411 15.08 38.02 0.24
C GLY A 411 14.29 37.52 -0.97
N LEU A 412 13.06 37.99 -1.16
CA LEU A 412 12.25 37.65 -2.33
C LEU A 412 12.87 38.18 -3.64
N ALA A 413 13.44 39.40 -3.63
CA ALA A 413 14.10 39.96 -4.80
C ALA A 413 15.31 39.12 -5.24
N ARG A 414 16.14 38.66 -4.28
CA ARG A 414 17.26 37.73 -4.54
C ARG A 414 16.77 36.38 -5.05
N ALA A 415 15.75 35.81 -4.42
CA ALA A 415 15.14 34.55 -4.87
C ALA A 415 14.61 34.65 -6.31
N THR A 416 13.98 35.78 -6.67
CA THR A 416 13.49 36.05 -8.03
C THR A 416 14.63 36.05 -9.04
N ALA A 417 15.74 36.72 -8.73
CA ALA A 417 16.92 36.73 -9.62
C ALA A 417 17.54 35.33 -9.77
N MET A 418 17.56 34.52 -8.70
CA MET A 418 18.06 33.14 -8.75
C MET A 418 17.19 32.26 -9.65
N VAL A 419 15.87 32.30 -9.48
CA VAL A 419 14.95 31.47 -10.28
C VAL A 419 14.95 31.91 -11.74
N GLU A 420 15.03 33.20 -12.03
CA GLU A 420 15.17 33.71 -13.39
C GLU A 420 16.45 33.19 -14.08
N ALA A 421 17.57 33.12 -13.34
CA ALA A 421 18.80 32.53 -13.86
C ALA A 421 18.62 31.03 -14.19
N TRP A 422 17.97 30.26 -13.31
CA TRP A 422 17.69 28.84 -13.54
C TRP A 422 16.72 28.58 -14.70
N LEU A 423 15.70 29.43 -14.88
CA LEU A 423 14.81 29.37 -16.04
C LEU A 423 15.59 29.64 -17.34
N THR A 424 16.51 30.60 -17.32
CA THR A 424 17.37 30.93 -18.45
C THR A 424 18.28 29.75 -18.81
N GLU A 425 18.90 29.11 -17.82
CA GLU A 425 19.74 27.91 -18.01
C GLU A 425 18.97 26.72 -18.57
N SER A 426 17.65 26.66 -18.32
CA SER A 426 16.77 25.57 -18.78
C SER A 426 16.37 25.69 -20.25
N GLY A 427 16.69 26.81 -20.93
CA GLY A 427 16.42 27.01 -22.36
C GLY A 427 14.94 27.19 -22.73
N LEU A 428 14.10 27.55 -21.78
CA LEU A 428 12.66 27.78 -21.99
C LEU A 428 12.41 29.10 -22.73
N GLU A 429 11.27 29.20 -23.42
CA GLU A 429 10.85 30.47 -24.03
C GLU A 429 10.36 31.45 -22.95
N THR A 430 10.71 32.72 -23.09
CA THR A 430 10.23 33.79 -22.21
C THR A 430 8.77 34.14 -22.52
N ALA A 431 7.94 34.33 -21.50
CA ALA A 431 6.52 34.68 -21.67
C ALA A 431 6.01 35.79 -20.73
N GLY A 432 6.91 36.55 -20.10
CA GLY A 432 6.58 37.76 -19.34
C GLY A 432 6.55 39.01 -20.21
N ASP A 433 6.16 40.14 -19.61
CA ASP A 433 6.12 41.45 -20.27
C ASP A 433 7.53 41.94 -20.66
N GLN A 434 8.54 41.55 -19.86
CA GLN A 434 9.95 41.84 -20.07
C GLN A 434 10.79 40.58 -19.84
N GLY A 435 10.98 39.79 -20.89
CA GLY A 435 11.65 38.49 -20.77
C GLY A 435 10.81 37.54 -19.92
N PHE A 436 11.36 36.98 -18.84
CA PHE A 436 10.58 36.16 -17.91
C PHE A 436 9.71 36.99 -16.97
N ARG A 437 9.98 38.28 -16.78
CA ARG A 437 9.34 39.07 -15.71
C ARG A 437 8.00 39.65 -16.16
N GLN A 438 6.98 39.46 -15.33
CA GLN A 438 5.71 40.17 -15.38
C GLN A 438 5.50 40.92 -14.07
N GLY A 439 5.61 42.25 -14.11
CA GLY A 439 5.56 43.11 -12.93
C GLY A 439 4.14 43.60 -12.61
N TRP A 440 3.83 43.75 -11.33
CA TRP A 440 2.55 44.28 -10.88
C TRP A 440 2.67 44.99 -9.52
N ARG A 441 1.74 45.89 -9.23
CA ARG A 441 1.66 46.62 -7.94
C ARG A 441 0.63 46.00 -7.03
N TRP A 442 0.97 45.91 -5.75
CA TRP A 442 0.09 45.43 -4.69
C TRP A 442 0.19 46.31 -3.46
N THR A 443 -0.90 46.43 -2.69
CA THR A 443 -0.91 47.11 -1.40
C THR A 443 -1.38 46.13 -0.32
N GLY A 444 -0.59 45.99 0.75
CA GLY A 444 -0.89 45.12 1.89
C GLY A 444 0.32 44.93 2.81
N GLY A 445 0.29 43.89 3.64
CA GLY A 445 1.27 43.66 4.71
C GLY A 445 0.88 44.29 6.05
N ASP A 446 1.74 44.16 7.06
CA ASP A 446 1.60 44.83 8.35
C ASP A 446 2.96 45.46 8.78
N PRO A 447 3.09 46.80 8.78
CA PRO A 447 2.09 47.78 8.37
C PRO A 447 1.80 47.72 6.86
N GLU A 448 0.60 48.14 6.46
CA GLU A 448 0.19 48.20 5.06
C GLU A 448 1.10 49.14 4.25
N ARG A 449 1.58 48.67 3.09
CA ARG A 449 2.41 49.44 2.17
C ARG A 449 2.18 49.02 0.71
N GLU A 450 2.45 49.92 -0.22
CA GLU A 450 2.50 49.61 -1.66
C GLU A 450 3.84 48.95 -2.03
N MET A 451 3.79 47.94 -2.88
CA MET A 451 4.89 47.04 -3.21
C MET A 451 4.86 46.69 -4.69
N GLU A 452 6.02 46.67 -5.33
CA GLU A 452 6.20 46.11 -6.67
C GLU A 452 6.54 44.62 -6.53
N LEU A 453 5.78 43.77 -7.20
CA LEU A 453 5.94 42.32 -7.20
C LEU A 453 6.12 41.81 -8.63
N VAL A 454 6.73 40.64 -8.77
CA VAL A 454 7.10 40.08 -10.07
C VAL A 454 6.71 38.61 -10.12
N ASN A 455 5.99 38.23 -11.16
CA ASN A 455 5.86 36.84 -11.59
C ASN A 455 6.97 36.52 -12.59
N LEU A 456 7.47 35.28 -12.55
CA LEU A 456 8.35 34.73 -13.58
C LEU A 456 7.53 33.78 -14.46
N VAL A 457 7.47 34.06 -15.76
CA VAL A 457 6.63 33.35 -16.72
C VAL A 457 7.49 32.82 -17.86
N ALA A 458 7.50 31.49 -18.01
CA ALA A 458 8.19 30.77 -19.08
C ALA A 458 7.16 30.00 -19.92
N ARG A 459 7.58 29.48 -21.08
CA ARG A 459 6.72 28.70 -21.97
C ARG A 459 7.48 27.54 -22.59
N VAL A 460 6.80 26.40 -22.68
CA VAL A 460 7.14 25.29 -23.58
C VAL A 460 6.16 25.33 -24.75
N PRO A 461 6.63 25.45 -26.00
CA PRO A 461 5.75 25.57 -27.17
C PRO A 461 4.98 24.26 -27.42
N GLY A 462 3.74 24.40 -27.89
CA GLY A 462 2.94 23.29 -28.40
C GLY A 462 3.14 23.10 -29.90
N THR A 463 2.89 21.88 -30.40
CA THR A 463 2.99 21.57 -31.84
C THR A 463 1.69 21.69 -32.62
N ASP A 464 0.55 21.73 -31.96
CA ASP A 464 -0.76 21.79 -32.60
C ASP A 464 -1.25 23.25 -32.70
N PRO A 465 -1.37 23.83 -33.92
CA PRO A 465 -1.87 25.19 -34.11
C PRO A 465 -3.30 25.41 -33.59
N GLU A 466 -4.15 24.38 -33.58
CA GLU A 466 -5.53 24.50 -33.08
C GLU A 466 -5.58 24.64 -31.56
N LEU A 467 -4.51 24.24 -30.87
CA LEU A 467 -4.38 24.28 -29.42
C LEU A 467 -3.43 25.38 -28.93
N ALA A 468 -2.91 26.23 -29.82
CA ALA A 468 -1.92 27.26 -29.50
C ALA A 468 -2.39 28.26 -28.43
N ASP A 469 -3.70 28.55 -28.39
CA ASP A 469 -4.34 29.48 -27.44
C ASP A 469 -4.98 28.77 -26.23
N GLN A 470 -4.67 27.48 -26.03
CA GLN A 470 -5.19 26.66 -24.92
C GLN A 470 -4.05 26.10 -24.06
N PRO A 471 -3.23 26.96 -23.42
CA PRO A 471 -2.11 26.51 -22.62
C PRO A 471 -2.58 25.77 -21.36
N ILE A 472 -1.77 24.80 -20.93
CA ILE A 472 -1.85 24.28 -19.57
C ILE A 472 -0.97 25.19 -18.70
N LEU A 473 -1.54 25.76 -17.65
CA LEU A 473 -0.83 26.63 -16.72
C LEU A 473 -0.37 25.82 -15.50
N VAL A 474 0.94 25.84 -15.23
CA VAL A 474 1.56 25.20 -14.06
C VAL A 474 2.16 26.29 -13.18
N LEU A 475 1.77 26.34 -11.91
CA LEU A 475 2.12 27.44 -11.02
C LEU A 475 2.81 26.93 -9.75
N ALA A 476 3.74 27.74 -9.25
CA ALA A 476 4.33 27.60 -7.94
C ALA A 476 4.48 28.99 -7.30
N HIS A 477 4.37 29.06 -5.98
CA HIS A 477 4.65 30.28 -5.25
C HIS A 477 6.15 30.41 -4.98
N LEU A 478 6.74 31.56 -5.33
CA LEU A 478 8.13 31.86 -5.01
C LEU A 478 8.26 32.57 -3.66
N ASP A 479 7.31 33.46 -3.38
CA ASP A 479 7.16 34.09 -2.08
C ASP A 479 6.85 33.07 -1.00
N HIS A 480 7.07 33.45 0.26
CA HIS A 480 6.63 32.69 1.41
C HIS A 480 6.40 33.66 2.59
N LEU A 481 6.16 33.14 3.79
CA LEU A 481 5.67 33.90 4.94
C LEU A 481 6.66 34.93 5.51
N GLY A 482 7.92 34.96 5.06
CA GLY A 482 8.94 35.86 5.58
C GLY A 482 9.17 35.66 7.08
N ARG A 483 8.66 36.60 7.88
CA ARG A 483 8.69 36.57 9.35
C ARG A 483 7.35 36.22 10.02
N GLY A 484 6.42 35.66 9.25
CA GLY A 484 5.13 35.14 9.76
C GLY A 484 3.89 35.91 9.31
N TRP A 485 3.92 36.60 8.16
CA TRP A 485 2.73 37.26 7.60
C TRP A 485 2.08 36.37 6.53
N PRO A 486 0.74 36.30 6.42
CA PRO A 486 -0.27 37.01 7.22
C PRO A 486 -0.58 36.33 8.55
N ASP A 487 -0.18 35.08 8.72
CA ASP A 487 -0.44 34.29 9.91
C ASP A 487 0.73 33.32 10.18
N VAL A 488 0.89 32.96 11.45
CA VAL A 488 2.01 32.20 11.97
C VAL A 488 1.54 31.36 13.15
N ARG A 489 2.07 30.13 13.26
CA ARG A 489 1.80 29.28 14.42
C ARG A 489 2.25 29.97 15.70
N SER A 490 1.41 29.91 16.74
CA SER A 490 1.73 30.44 18.07
C SER A 490 3.13 30.03 18.52
N GLY A 491 3.92 31.02 18.94
CA GLY A 491 5.31 30.84 19.41
C GLY A 491 6.39 30.94 18.33
N ASN A 492 6.01 31.16 17.06
CA ASN A 492 6.95 31.39 15.96
C ASN A 492 6.90 32.83 15.40
N GLU A 493 6.23 33.75 16.09
CA GLU A 493 6.07 35.13 15.64
C GLU A 493 7.44 35.82 15.46
N GLY A 494 7.66 36.43 14.29
CA GLY A 494 8.91 37.14 13.97
C GLY A 494 10.09 36.25 13.55
N MET A 495 9.95 34.93 13.68
CA MET A 495 10.94 33.95 13.23
C MET A 495 10.97 33.84 11.71
N ILE A 496 12.10 33.43 11.14
CA ILE A 496 12.17 33.20 9.69
C ILE A 496 11.41 31.92 9.35
N HIS A 497 10.55 32.00 8.34
CA HIS A 497 9.86 30.86 7.74
C HIS A 497 10.55 30.50 6.42
N PRO A 498 11.34 29.42 6.33
CA PRO A 498 12.13 29.14 5.13
C PRO A 498 11.32 28.54 3.96
N GLY A 499 10.19 27.90 4.25
CA GLY A 499 9.29 27.32 3.26
C GLY A 499 9.88 26.17 2.44
N ALA A 500 10.71 25.31 3.05
CA ALA A 500 11.39 24.19 2.36
C ALA A 500 10.39 23.11 1.88
N ASP A 501 9.54 22.61 2.77
CA ASP A 501 8.44 21.68 2.46
C ASP A 501 7.13 22.43 2.20
N ASP A 502 7.21 23.46 1.35
CA ASP A 502 6.10 24.32 0.94
C ASP A 502 6.45 25.02 -0.39
N ASN A 503 6.50 26.36 -0.42
CA ASN A 503 6.74 27.15 -1.63
C ASN A 503 8.06 26.82 -2.34
N ALA A 504 9.16 26.55 -1.61
CA ALA A 504 10.45 26.23 -2.24
C ALA A 504 10.44 24.89 -2.98
N SER A 505 9.76 23.87 -2.44
CA SER A 505 9.63 22.57 -3.11
C SER A 505 8.73 22.68 -4.34
N GLY A 506 7.69 23.51 -4.30
CA GLY A 506 6.86 23.83 -5.47
C GLY A 506 7.69 24.40 -6.64
N VAL A 507 8.56 25.38 -6.36
CA VAL A 507 9.44 25.96 -7.38
C VAL A 507 10.46 24.93 -7.90
N ALA A 508 11.02 24.10 -7.00
CA ALA A 508 11.94 23.05 -7.39
C ALA A 508 11.30 22.06 -8.37
N VAL A 509 10.08 21.58 -8.06
CA VAL A 509 9.34 20.67 -8.95
C VAL A 509 9.02 21.33 -10.28
N LEU A 510 8.61 22.60 -10.28
CA LEU A 510 8.30 23.33 -11.52
C LEU A 510 9.53 23.42 -12.43
N LEU A 511 10.70 23.79 -11.90
CA LEU A 511 11.94 23.88 -12.66
C LEU A 511 12.36 22.52 -13.23
N GLU A 512 12.25 21.46 -12.44
CA GLU A 512 12.61 20.11 -12.88
C GLU A 512 11.63 19.56 -13.94
N LEU A 513 10.34 19.84 -13.78
CA LEU A 513 9.33 19.53 -14.79
C LEU A 513 9.64 20.26 -16.09
N ALA A 514 9.95 21.55 -16.03
CA ALA A 514 10.26 22.34 -17.21
C ALA A 514 11.52 21.84 -17.93
N ARG A 515 12.59 21.53 -17.19
CA ARG A 515 13.82 20.92 -17.72
C ARG A 515 13.55 19.58 -18.41
N THR A 516 12.71 18.73 -17.79
CA THR A 516 12.37 17.40 -18.32
C THR A 516 11.52 17.52 -19.57
N MET A 517 10.50 18.37 -19.55
CA MET A 517 9.63 18.62 -20.69
C MET A 517 10.38 19.22 -21.89
N ALA A 518 11.39 20.05 -21.66
CA ALA A 518 12.24 20.57 -22.72
C ALA A 518 13.10 19.48 -23.39
N ALA A 519 13.37 18.36 -22.70
CA ALA A 519 14.13 17.23 -23.22
C ALA A 519 13.24 16.11 -23.83
N GLU A 520 11.93 16.14 -23.59
CA GLU A 520 10.95 15.20 -24.13
C GLU A 520 10.47 15.61 -25.54
N PRO A 521 9.87 14.68 -26.31
CA PRO A 521 9.18 15.03 -27.55
C PRO A 521 8.12 16.14 -27.34
N PRO A 522 8.00 17.09 -28.28
CA PRO A 522 7.05 18.20 -28.16
C PRO A 522 5.60 17.75 -28.00
N ARG A 523 4.85 18.45 -27.15
CA ARG A 523 3.45 18.14 -26.84
C ARG A 523 2.51 18.92 -27.76
N PRO A 524 1.26 18.45 -28.01
CA PRO A 524 0.30 19.20 -28.81
C PRO A 524 -0.02 20.58 -28.21
N ARG A 525 -0.23 20.64 -26.89
CA ARG A 525 -0.56 21.88 -26.16
C ARG A 525 0.69 22.59 -25.65
N PRO A 526 0.72 23.94 -25.69
CA PRO A 526 1.70 24.71 -24.93
C PRO A 526 1.54 24.50 -23.43
N VAL A 527 2.64 24.63 -22.69
CA VAL A 527 2.65 24.69 -21.22
C VAL A 527 3.29 26.00 -20.80
N VAL A 528 2.65 26.69 -19.86
CA VAL A 528 3.08 27.98 -19.30
C VAL A 528 3.35 27.81 -17.82
#